data_AF-A0A968L4R7-F1
#
_entry.id   AF-A0A968L4R7-F1
#
_cell.length_a   1.000
_cell.length_b   1.000
_cell.length_c   1.000
_cell.angle_alpha   90.00
_cell.angle_beta   90.00
_cell.angle_gamma   90.00
#
_symmetry.space_group_name_H-M   'P 1'
#
loop_
_entity.id
_entity.type
_entity.pdbx_description
1 polymer ?
#
loop_
_entity_poly.entity_id
_entity_poly.type
_entity_poly.pdbx_seq_one_letter_code
_entity_poly.pdbx_strand_id
1 'polypeptide(L)'
;MLARRPCREVGVPTLLRIGPHRFHFHSREHDPPHVHVSSPGKEAVFNLDPVVEEGSTGYTRRDLRRIETVVRAHGEEFLRRWHEYFGP
;
A
#
# COMPACT_ATOMS: atom_id res chain seq x y z
N MET A 1 2.36 29.72 -6.45
CA MET A 1 2.72 28.31 -6.74
C MET A 1 2.26 27.44 -5.59
N LEU A 2 1.12 26.75 -5.74
CA LEU A 2 0.56 25.90 -4.68
C LEU A 2 1.43 24.66 -4.54
N ALA A 3 2.34 24.66 -3.56
CA ALA A 3 2.90 23.42 -3.05
C ALA A 3 1.73 22.62 -2.47
N ARG A 4 1.29 21.60 -3.21
CA ARG A 4 0.34 20.60 -2.69
C ARG A 4 0.99 19.99 -1.46
N ARG A 5 0.54 20.42 -0.28
CA ARG A 5 0.88 19.75 0.98
C ARG A 5 0.44 18.29 0.79
N PRO A 6 1.33 17.28 0.91
CA PRO A 6 0.85 15.92 1.01
C PRO A 6 -0.07 15.92 2.23
N CYS A 7 -1.32 15.51 2.04
CA CYS A 7 -2.23 15.30 3.15
C CYS A 7 -1.52 14.32 4.08
N ARG A 8 -0.99 14.81 5.19
CA ARG A 8 -0.40 13.95 6.20
C ARG A 8 -1.61 13.30 6.85
N GLU A 9 -2.03 12.16 6.31
CA GLU A 9 -3.07 11.32 6.89
C GLU A 9 -2.54 10.82 8.24
N VAL A 10 -2.79 11.62 9.28
CA VAL A 10 -2.57 11.26 10.66
C VAL A 10 -3.66 10.23 10.99
N GLY A 11 -3.29 8.96 11.08
CA GLY A 11 -4.18 7.90 11.57
C GLY A 11 -4.10 6.55 10.85
N VAL A 12 -3.44 6.45 9.69
CA VAL A 12 -3.33 5.18 8.97
C VAL A 12 -2.10 4.37 9.40
N PRO A 13 -2.25 3.08 9.77
CA PRO A 13 -1.13 2.25 10.18
C PRO A 13 -0.19 2.04 8.99
N THR A 14 1.06 2.47 9.16
CA THR A 14 2.14 2.17 8.20
C THR A 14 2.68 0.78 8.51
N LEU A 15 2.64 -0.10 7.51
CA LEU A 15 3.12 -1.48 7.62
C LEU A 15 4.63 -1.57 7.39
N LEU A 16 5.10 -0.87 6.36
CA LEU A 16 6.49 -0.94 5.91
C LEU A 16 6.88 0.35 5.20
N ARG A 17 8.16 0.72 5.30
CA ARG A 17 8.77 1.79 4.50
C ARG A 17 10.07 1.31 3.88
N ILE A 18 10.18 1.43 2.56
CA ILE A 18 11.40 1.12 1.80
C ILE A 18 11.69 2.30 0.87
N GLY A 19 12.74 3.05 1.19
CA GLY A 19 13.08 4.27 0.46
C GLY A 19 11.90 5.25 0.40
N PRO A 20 11.45 5.69 -0.79
CA PRO A 20 10.31 6.60 -0.93
C PRO A 20 8.95 5.91 -0.79
N HIS A 21 8.89 4.58 -0.76
CA HIS A 21 7.66 3.81 -0.76
C HIS A 21 7.14 3.58 0.66
N ARG A 22 5.86 3.91 0.89
CA ARG A 22 5.12 3.65 2.12
C ARG A 22 4.00 2.65 1.85
N PHE A 23 4.02 1.53 2.56
CA PHE A 23 2.98 0.50 2.56
C PHE A 23 2.05 0.74 3.76
N HIS A 24 0.74 0.79 3.52
CA HIS A 24 -0.24 1.15 4.55
C HIS A 24 -1.65 0.66 4.20
N PHE A 25 -2.52 0.69 5.21
CA PHE A 25 -3.97 0.46 5.09
C PHE A 25 -4.72 1.79 5.21
N HIS A 26 -5.82 2.00 4.49
CA HIS A 26 -6.74 3.09 4.79
C HIS A 26 -7.72 2.73 5.89
N SER A 27 -8.15 3.72 6.67
CA SER A 27 -9.04 3.52 7.81
C SER A 27 -10.47 3.09 7.46
N ARG A 28 -10.85 3.12 6.17
CA ARG A 28 -12.15 2.64 5.65
C ARG A 28 -11.93 1.55 4.61
N GLU A 29 -11.10 0.57 4.92
CA GLU A 29 -10.85 -0.55 4.03
C GLU A 29 -12.01 -1.57 4.05
N HIS A 30 -12.15 -2.34 2.97
CA HIS A 30 -13.17 -3.37 2.78
C HIS A 30 -12.51 -4.62 2.22
N ASP A 31 -13.18 -5.77 2.34
CA ASP A 31 -12.78 -7.01 1.67
C ASP A 31 -12.82 -6.81 0.13
N PRO A 32 -11.83 -7.31 -0.64
CA PRO A 32 -10.72 -8.18 -0.26
C PRO A 32 -9.54 -7.47 0.43
N PRO A 33 -8.72 -8.18 1.25
CA PRO A 33 -7.52 -7.62 1.87
C PRO A 33 -6.53 -7.07 0.84
N HIS A 34 -6.19 -5.79 0.98
CA HIS A 34 -5.28 -5.10 0.07
C HIS A 34 -4.35 -4.13 0.81
N VAL A 35 -3.28 -3.73 0.16
CA VAL A 35 -2.29 -2.77 0.67
C VAL A 35 -2.08 -1.63 -0.31
N HIS A 36 -2.01 -0.40 0.23
CA HIS A 36 -1.71 0.81 -0.52
C HIS A 36 -0.23 1.13 -0.46
N VAL A 37 0.37 1.47 -1.60
CA VAL A 37 1.77 1.84 -1.75
C VAL A 37 1.90 3.25 -2.30
N SER A 38 2.27 4.20 -1.45
CA SER A 38 2.41 5.60 -1.85
C SER A 38 3.88 6.08 -1.89
N SER A 39 4.14 7.01 -2.79
CA SER A 39 5.40 7.77 -2.93
C SER A 39 5.06 9.19 -3.37
N PRO A 40 6.00 10.16 -3.35
CA PRO A 40 5.70 11.53 -3.78
C PRO A 40 5.09 11.58 -5.19
N GLY A 41 3.79 11.91 -5.26
CA GLY A 41 3.02 11.99 -6.50
C GLY A 41 2.67 10.64 -7.15
N LYS A 42 2.80 9.51 -6.44
CA LYS A 42 2.54 8.16 -6.98
C LYS A 42 1.79 7.30 -5.97
N GLU A 43 0.97 6.39 -6.48
CA GLU A 43 0.12 5.50 -5.67
C GLU A 43 -0.14 4.19 -6.41
N ALA A 44 -0.25 3.09 -5.67
CA ALA A 44 -0.60 1.78 -6.20
C ALA A 44 -1.34 0.97 -5.14
N VAL A 45 -2.20 0.08 -5.58
CA VAL A 45 -3.00 -0.81 -4.73
C VAL A 45 -2.73 -2.25 -5.15
N PHE A 46 -2.46 -3.10 -4.16
CA PHE A 46 -2.24 -4.53 -4.37
C PHE A 46 -3.16 -5.34 -3.47
N ASN A 47 -3.87 -6.30 -4.07
CA ASN A 47 -4.53 -7.35 -3.30
C ASN A 47 -3.48 -8.21 -2.62
N LEU A 48 -3.84 -8.83 -1.49
CA LEU A 48 -2.95 -9.73 -0.74
C LEU A 48 -3.27 -11.21 -0.98
N ASP A 49 -4.49 -11.53 -1.44
CA ASP A 49 -4.92 -12.90 -1.76
C ASP A 49 -5.77 -12.97 -3.04
N PRO A 50 -5.18 -13.34 -4.20
CA PRO A 50 -3.75 -13.47 -4.46
C PRO A 50 -3.06 -12.10 -4.57
N VAL A 51 -1.73 -12.05 -4.41
CA VAL A 51 -0.98 -10.81 -4.64
C VAL A 51 -1.04 -10.40 -6.10
N VAL A 52 -1.82 -9.36 -6.41
CA VAL A 52 -1.98 -8.78 -7.75
C VAL A 52 -2.16 -7.28 -7.67
N GLU A 53 -1.65 -6.55 -8.67
CA GLU A 53 -1.91 -5.12 -8.82
C GLU A 53 -3.39 -4.91 -9.21
N GLU A 54 -4.10 -4.10 -8.43
CA GLU A 54 -5.47 -3.69 -8.75
C GLU A 54 -5.49 -2.37 -9.54
N GLY A 55 -4.60 -1.44 -9.19
CA GLY A 55 -4.47 -0.18 -9.90
C GLY A 55 -3.25 0.62 -9.46
N SER A 56 -2.77 1.49 -10.35
CA SER A 56 -1.63 2.36 -10.07
C SER A 56 -1.67 3.68 -10.83
N THR A 57 -1.06 4.70 -10.22
CA THR A 57 -0.87 6.04 -10.79
C THR A 57 0.58 6.47 -10.63
N GLY A 58 1.21 6.88 -11.73
CA GLY A 58 2.54 7.49 -11.74
C GLY A 58 3.73 6.53 -11.58
N TYR A 59 3.49 5.24 -11.28
CA TYR A 59 4.53 4.21 -11.31
C TYR A 59 4.72 3.65 -12.72
N THR A 60 5.97 3.29 -13.06
CA THR A 60 6.25 2.53 -14.28
C THR A 60 6.00 1.04 -14.06
N ARG A 61 5.80 0.26 -15.13
CA ARG A 61 5.72 -1.22 -15.04
C ARG A 61 6.92 -1.84 -14.32
N ARG A 62 8.11 -1.25 -14.45
CA ARG A 62 9.32 -1.71 -13.76
C ARG A 62 9.25 -1.44 -12.26
N ASP A 63 8.72 -0.28 -11.86
CA ASP A 63 8.52 0.04 -10.45
C ASP A 63 7.48 -0.88 -9.83
N LEU A 64 6.36 -1.10 -10.53
CA LEU A 64 5.28 -1.98 -10.07
C LEU A 64 5.77 -3.41 -9.83
N ARG A 65 6.58 -3.98 -10.73
CA ARG A 65 7.20 -5.31 -10.50
C ARG A 65 8.09 -5.37 -9.26
N ARG A 66 8.83 -4.29 -8.98
CA ARG A 66 9.68 -4.21 -7.78
C ARG A 66 8.82 -4.13 -6.52
N ILE A 67 7.78 -3.29 -6.55
CA ILE A 67 6.84 -3.15 -5.44
C ILE A 67 6.11 -4.47 -5.20
N GLU A 68 5.61 -5.12 -6.25
CA GLU A 68 4.94 -6.43 -6.17
C GLU A 68 5.85 -7.49 -5.55
N THR A 69 7.14 -7.50 -5.89
CA THR A 69 8.12 -8.42 -5.27
C THR A 69 8.19 -8.21 -3.75
N VAL A 70 8.16 -6.96 -3.30
CA VAL A 70 8.12 -6.63 -1.86
C VAL A 70 6.79 -7.04 -1.25
N VAL A 71 5.66 -6.75 -1.89
CA VAL A 71 4.33 -7.16 -1.39
C VAL A 71 4.25 -8.67 -1.24
N ARG A 72 4.74 -9.44 -2.22
CA ARG A 72 4.80 -10.91 -2.14
C ARG A 72 5.68 -11.38 -0.98
N ALA A 73 6.85 -10.78 -0.80
CA ALA A 73 7.78 -11.15 0.27
C ALA A 73 7.20 -10.90 1.68
N HIS A 74 6.32 -9.90 1.82
CA HIS A 74 5.66 -9.54 3.09
C HIS A 74 4.17 -9.91 3.12
N GLY A 75 3.68 -10.71 2.16
CA GLY A 75 2.24 -10.94 1.96
C GLY A 75 1.56 -11.53 3.20
N GLU A 76 2.16 -12.56 3.81
CA GLU A 76 1.65 -13.18 5.03
C GLU A 76 1.63 -12.22 6.22
N GLU A 77 2.68 -11.38 6.36
CA GLU A 77 2.76 -10.38 7.42
C GLU A 77 1.71 -9.29 7.26
N PHE A 78 1.51 -8.81 6.03
CA PHE A 78 0.49 -7.81 5.72
C PHE A 78 -0.91 -8.37 5.93
N LEU A 79 -1.18 -9.60 5.48
CA LEU A 79 -2.47 -10.26 5.68
C LEU A 79 -2.77 -10.44 7.19
N ARG A 80 -1.77 -10.89 7.97
CA ARG A 80 -1.92 -10.99 9.43
C ARG A 80 -2.25 -9.64 10.07
N ARG A 81 -1.50 -8.58 9.73
CA ARG A 81 -1.77 -7.23 10.26
C ARG A 81 -3.11 -6.67 9.80
N TRP A 82 -3.55 -7.00 8.58
CA TRP A 82 -4.88 -6.64 8.10
C TRP A 82 -5.94 -7.26 9.00
N HIS A 83 -5.84 -8.57 9.29
CA HIS A 83 -6.78 -9.26 10.18
C HIS A 83 -6.69 -8.78 11.64
N GLU A 84 -5.51 -8.41 12.14
CA GLU A 84 -5.37 -7.81 13.47
C GLU A 84 -6.06 -6.44 13.58
N TYR A 85 -6.12 -5.68 12.48
CA TYR A 85 -6.66 -4.32 12.46
C TYR A 85 -8.15 -4.26 12.09
N PHE A 86 -8.60 -5.10 11.16
CA PHE A 86 -9.98 -5.13 10.64
C PHE A 86 -10.78 -6.38 11.02
N GLY A 87 -10.14 -7.35 11.69
CA GLY A 87 -10.83 -8.49 12.27
C GLY A 87 -11.78 -8.11 13.41
N PRO A 88 -12.67 -9.03 13.81
CA PRO A 88 -13.71 -8.80 14.82
C PRO A 88 -13.19 -8.46 16.22
#